data_AF-A0A0V0SZZ1-F1
#
_entry.id   AF-A0A0V0SZZ1-F1
#
_cell.length_a   1.000
_cell.length_b   1.000
_cell.length_c   1.000
_cell.angle_alpha   90.00
_cell.angle_beta   90.00
_cell.angle_gamma   90.00
#
_symmetry.space_group_name_H-M   'P 1'
#
loop_
_entity.id
_entity.type
_entity.pdbx_description
1 polymer ?
#
loop_
_entity_poly.entity_id
_entity_poly.type
_entity_poly.pdbx_seq_one_letter_code
_entity_poly.pdbx_strand_id
1 'polypeptide(L)'
;MTIYKRQEKMKKYIQLLVHFLLMLLSQSQNPKCRANNGVGEEDWAILYKAPGQTRGKIIVSNSAGAWATGNADLTQQGGQSFGGTLEHVIGDHAQIKFLAYNNVPPRMPNVKTKSNSKGVIIVQTTPGTDAASWIVHTVPGFPAAKTGYSWP
;
A
#
# COMPACT_ATOMS: atom_id res chain seq x y z
N MET A 1 -26.03 14.44 44.00
CA MET A 1 -24.86 13.55 43.79
C MET A 1 -25.00 12.59 42.58
N THR A 2 -26.22 12.26 42.13
CA THR A 2 -26.47 11.21 41.12
C THR A 2 -26.23 11.64 39.65
N ILE A 3 -26.47 12.90 39.32
CA ILE A 3 -26.33 13.43 37.95
C ILE A 3 -24.86 13.52 37.54
N TYR A 4 -23.98 13.92 38.45
CA TYR A 4 -22.54 14.06 38.19
C TYR A 4 -21.87 12.72 37.87
N LYS A 5 -22.21 11.65 38.61
CA LYS A 5 -21.75 10.27 38.32
C LYS A 5 -22.21 9.76 36.96
N ARG A 6 -23.40 10.16 36.48
CA ARG A 6 -23.93 9.77 35.17
C ARG A 6 -23.18 10.48 34.03
N GLN A 7 -22.84 11.77 34.20
CA GLN A 7 -22.06 12.55 33.24
C GLN A 7 -20.62 12.01 33.08
N GLU A 8 -19.95 11.68 34.19
CA GLU A 8 -18.63 11.03 34.16
C GLU A 8 -18.64 9.68 33.42
N LYS A 9 -19.67 8.86 33.67
CA LYS A 9 -19.82 7.56 33.02
C LYS A 9 -20.01 7.71 31.51
N MET A 10 -20.87 8.63 31.08
CA MET A 10 -21.09 8.96 29.67
C MET A 10 -19.82 9.49 28.98
N LYS A 11 -19.06 10.36 29.66
CA LYS A 11 -17.80 10.90 29.15
C LYS A 11 -16.76 9.78 28.93
N LYS A 12 -16.64 8.83 29.87
CA LYS A 12 -15.78 7.64 29.72
C LYS A 12 -16.21 6.74 28.56
N TYR A 13 -17.51 6.52 28.34
CA TYR A 13 -18.01 5.72 27.20
C TYR A 13 -17.72 6.39 25.86
N ILE A 14 -17.96 7.70 25.75
CA ILE A 14 -17.66 8.47 24.52
C ILE A 14 -16.15 8.46 24.25
N GLN A 15 -15.33 8.65 25.28
CA GLN A 15 -13.87 8.62 25.15
C GLN A 15 -13.38 7.24 24.70
N LEU A 16 -13.91 6.15 25.26
CA LEU A 16 -13.59 4.78 24.85
C LEU A 16 -13.97 4.49 23.39
N LEU A 17 -15.16 4.93 22.96
CA LEU A 17 -15.61 4.79 21.57
C LEU A 17 -14.74 5.58 20.60
N VAL A 18 -14.34 6.81 20.94
CA VAL A 18 -13.45 7.63 20.13
C VAL A 18 -12.05 6.99 20.01
N HIS A 19 -11.53 6.40 21.09
CA HIS A 19 -10.26 5.66 21.04
C HIS A 19 -10.38 4.39 20.18
N PHE A 20 -11.50 3.67 20.27
CA PHE A 20 -11.75 2.49 19.43
C PHE A 20 -11.87 2.85 17.94
N LEU A 21 -12.54 3.97 17.63
CA LEU A 21 -12.64 4.51 16.27
C LEU A 21 -11.28 4.99 15.73
N LEU A 22 -10.46 5.63 16.57
CA LEU A 22 -9.10 6.05 16.23
C LEU A 22 -8.17 4.85 16.02
N MET A 23 -8.33 3.76 16.79
CA MET A 23 -7.60 2.50 16.59
C MET A 23 -7.99 1.80 15.29
N LEU A 24 -9.27 1.84 14.90
CA LEU A 24 -9.75 1.37 13.59
C LEU A 24 -9.21 2.21 12.42
N LEU A 25 -8.99 3.51 12.62
CA LEU A 25 -8.38 4.40 11.62
C LEU A 25 -6.85 4.32 11.58
N SER A 26 -6.20 3.74 12.60
CA SER A 26 -4.73 3.65 12.70
C SER A 26 -4.17 2.27 12.38
N GLN A 27 -4.98 1.34 11.86
CA GLN A 27 -4.52 0.04 11.41
C GLN A 27 -4.97 -0.22 9.98
N SER A 28 -4.04 0.01 9.05
CA SER A 28 -3.64 -1.10 8.20
C SER A 28 -2.24 -0.84 7.71
N GLN A 29 -1.22 -0.94 8.60
CA GLN A 29 0.18 -1.10 8.18
C GLN A 29 0.39 -2.49 7.56
N ASN A 30 -0.50 -2.87 6.64
CA ASN A 30 -0.57 -4.20 6.08
C ASN A 30 -0.11 -4.09 4.63
N PRO A 31 1.06 -4.65 4.28
CA PRO A 31 1.57 -4.63 2.92
C PRO A 31 0.80 -5.56 1.96
N LYS A 32 -0.28 -6.25 2.35
CA LYS A 32 -1.08 -7.08 1.45
C LYS A 32 -1.61 -6.31 0.24
N CYS A 33 -1.89 -7.05 -0.84
CA CYS A 33 -2.52 -6.49 -2.03
C CYS A 33 -3.86 -5.84 -1.67
N ARG A 34 -4.20 -4.74 -2.34
CA ARG A 34 -5.43 -3.99 -2.08
C ARG A 34 -6.48 -4.18 -3.18
N ALA A 35 -7.74 -4.09 -2.79
CA ALA A 35 -8.90 -4.07 -3.65
C ALA A 35 -8.89 -2.84 -4.57
N ASN A 36 -9.82 -2.80 -5.54
CA ASN A 36 -9.90 -1.71 -6.51
C ASN A 36 -9.97 -0.32 -5.84
N ASN A 37 -10.66 -0.18 -4.70
CA ASN A 37 -10.77 1.07 -3.94
C ASN A 37 -9.53 1.42 -3.10
N GLY A 38 -8.52 0.55 -3.06
CA GLY A 38 -7.30 0.73 -2.26
C GLY A 38 -7.41 0.39 -0.78
N VAL A 39 -8.54 -0.17 -0.32
CA VAL A 39 -8.79 -0.41 1.11
C VAL A 39 -8.82 -1.90 1.45
N GLY A 40 -9.74 -2.65 0.85
CA GLY A 40 -9.92 -4.08 1.13
C GLY A 40 -8.66 -4.88 0.83
N GLU A 41 -8.40 -5.95 1.56
CA GLU A 41 -7.30 -6.87 1.27
C GLU A 41 -7.69 -7.85 0.17
N GLU A 42 -6.76 -8.17 -0.71
CA GLU A 42 -6.91 -9.16 -1.78
C GLU A 42 -5.72 -10.11 -1.73
N ASP A 43 -5.91 -11.35 -2.21
CA ASP A 43 -4.80 -12.28 -2.36
C ASP A 43 -3.90 -11.86 -3.54
N TRP A 44 -4.52 -11.35 -4.60
CA TRP A 44 -3.83 -10.86 -5.79
C TRP A 44 -4.68 -9.81 -6.52
N ALA A 45 -4.01 -8.98 -7.29
CA ALA A 45 -4.62 -8.04 -8.22
C ALA A 45 -3.77 -7.95 -9.49
N ILE A 46 -4.41 -7.80 -10.64
CA ILE A 46 -3.73 -7.51 -11.91
C ILE A 46 -4.26 -6.18 -12.42
N LEU A 47 -3.34 -5.26 -12.69
CA LEU A 47 -3.65 -3.94 -13.20
C LEU A 47 -3.05 -3.76 -14.60
N TYR A 48 -3.87 -3.29 -15.53
CA TYR A 48 -3.46 -2.88 -16.86
C TYR A 48 -3.66 -1.39 -17.06
N LYS A 49 -2.59 -0.66 -17.35
CA LYS A 49 -2.65 0.78 -17.66
C LYS A 49 -2.36 1.00 -19.14
N ALA A 50 -3.35 1.47 -19.89
CA ALA A 50 -3.16 1.79 -21.29
C ALA A 50 -2.15 2.94 -21.49
N PRO A 51 -1.49 3.00 -22.67
CA PRO A 51 -0.69 4.16 -23.06
C PRO A 51 -1.49 5.46 -23.01
N GLY A 52 -0.88 6.55 -22.56
CA GLY A 52 -1.54 7.86 -22.44
C GLY A 52 -2.60 7.99 -21.34
N GLN A 53 -2.96 6.90 -20.66
CA GLN A 53 -3.94 6.93 -19.58
C GLN A 53 -3.27 7.02 -18.20
N THR A 54 -3.87 7.79 -17.30
CA THR A 54 -3.52 7.86 -15.87
C THR A 54 -4.26 6.81 -15.05
N ARG A 55 -5.38 6.29 -15.58
CA ARG A 55 -6.23 5.28 -14.95
C ARG A 55 -6.14 3.96 -15.70
N GLY A 56 -6.17 2.86 -14.95
CA GLY A 56 -6.10 1.51 -15.48
C GLY A 56 -7.43 0.76 -15.49
N LYS A 57 -7.37 -0.48 -15.96
CA LYS A 57 -8.32 -1.54 -15.67
C LYS A 57 -7.70 -2.47 -14.63
N ILE A 58 -8.53 -3.07 -13.79
CA ILE A 58 -8.07 -3.98 -12.74
C ILE A 58 -8.97 -5.20 -12.63
N ILE A 59 -8.38 -6.33 -12.26
CA ILE A 59 -9.07 -7.52 -11.80
C ILE A 59 -8.48 -7.95 -10.47
N VAL A 60 -9.32 -8.34 -9.52
CA VAL A 60 -8.94 -8.64 -8.13
C VAL A 60 -9.42 -10.03 -7.74
N SER A 61 -8.79 -10.63 -6.73
CA SER A 61 -9.03 -12.01 -6.34
C SER A 61 -10.48 -12.35 -6.03
N ASN A 62 -11.21 -11.46 -5.35
CA ASN A 62 -12.62 -11.67 -5.01
C ASN A 62 -13.60 -11.38 -6.17
N SER A 63 -13.13 -10.88 -7.31
CA SER A 63 -13.94 -10.48 -8.46
C SER A 63 -13.22 -10.78 -9.78
N ALA A 64 -12.73 -12.02 -9.92
CA ALA A 64 -11.88 -12.45 -11.03
C ALA A 64 -12.61 -12.68 -12.37
N GLY A 65 -13.89 -12.33 -12.49
CA GLY A 65 -14.72 -12.60 -13.68
C GLY A 65 -14.64 -11.54 -14.78
N ALA A 66 -14.27 -10.31 -14.46
CA ALA A 66 -14.20 -9.22 -15.44
C ALA A 66 -13.23 -8.11 -15.01
N TRP A 67 -12.68 -7.41 -16.01
CA TRP A 67 -11.90 -6.20 -15.78
C TRP A 67 -12.80 -5.04 -15.35
N ALA A 68 -12.59 -4.55 -14.13
CA ALA A 68 -13.22 -3.34 -13.63
C ALA A 68 -12.43 -2.10 -14.07
N THR A 69 -13.10 -0.94 -14.12
CA THR A 69 -12.41 0.35 -14.20
C THR A 69 -11.68 0.60 -12.88
N GLY A 70 -10.41 0.99 -12.94
CA GLY A 70 -9.65 1.39 -11.76
C GLY A 70 -10.34 2.53 -11.02
N ASN A 71 -10.38 2.47 -9.69
CA ASN A 71 -11.17 3.39 -8.89
C ASN A 71 -10.66 4.85 -8.95
N ALA A 72 -9.35 5.03 -9.07
CA ALA A 72 -8.70 6.33 -9.13
C ALA A 72 -7.48 6.32 -10.07
N ASP A 73 -6.89 7.49 -10.28
CA ASP A 73 -5.68 7.65 -11.10
C ASP A 73 -4.46 7.07 -10.38
N LEU A 74 -3.58 6.42 -11.14
CA LEU A 74 -2.38 5.77 -10.61
C LEU A 74 -1.29 6.75 -10.16
N THR A 75 -1.47 8.03 -10.43
CA THR A 75 -0.65 9.12 -9.90
C THR A 75 -1.04 9.51 -8.48
N GLN A 76 -2.18 9.04 -7.97
CA GLN A 76 -2.62 9.26 -6.60
C GLN A 76 -2.01 8.23 -5.65
N GLN A 77 -1.65 8.66 -4.45
CA GLN A 77 -1.05 7.80 -3.41
C GLN A 77 -2.02 6.72 -2.91
N GLY A 78 -3.32 7.01 -2.88
CA GLY A 78 -4.36 6.11 -2.37
C GLY A 78 -5.61 6.11 -3.22
N GLY A 79 -6.69 5.51 -2.69
CA GLY A 79 -7.97 5.40 -3.39
C GLY A 79 -7.96 4.41 -4.57
N GLN A 80 -6.87 3.66 -4.74
CA GLN A 80 -6.75 2.60 -5.73
C GLN A 80 -5.76 1.52 -5.28
N SER A 81 -5.89 0.31 -5.84
CA SER A 81 -5.15 -0.91 -5.45
C SER A 81 -3.62 -0.76 -5.41
N PHE A 82 -3.00 -0.25 -6.48
CA PHE A 82 -1.55 -0.11 -6.61
C PHE A 82 -0.99 0.86 -5.57
N GLY A 83 -1.66 2.00 -5.37
CA GLY A 83 -1.26 3.04 -4.43
C GLY A 83 -1.42 2.58 -2.99
N GLY A 84 -2.57 1.98 -2.65
CA GLY A 84 -2.80 1.43 -1.32
C GLY A 84 -1.82 0.30 -0.94
N THR A 85 -1.37 -0.50 -1.91
CA THR A 85 -0.33 -1.52 -1.66
C THR A 85 1.04 -0.88 -1.39
N LEU A 86 1.33 0.28 -2.00
CA LEU A 86 2.60 1.01 -1.89
C LEU A 86 2.61 2.09 -0.82
N GLU A 87 1.50 2.33 -0.13
CA GLU A 87 1.34 3.43 0.85
C GLU A 87 2.50 3.46 1.84
N HIS A 88 2.96 2.29 2.30
CA HIS A 88 4.04 2.18 3.28
C HIS A 88 5.46 2.09 2.71
N VAL A 89 5.61 2.04 1.38
CA VAL A 89 6.90 2.27 0.70
C VAL A 89 7.15 3.77 0.56
N ILE A 90 6.06 4.54 0.37
CA ILE A 90 6.07 6.00 0.19
C ILE A 90 6.01 6.73 1.55
N GLY A 91 5.42 6.15 2.59
CA GLY A 91 5.51 6.61 3.98
C GLY A 91 6.70 6.00 4.73
N ASP A 92 7.18 6.65 5.79
CA ASP A 92 8.21 6.06 6.66
C ASP A 92 7.53 5.30 7.81
N HIS A 93 7.66 3.97 7.81
CA HIS A 93 7.10 3.09 8.85
C HIS A 93 8.18 2.14 9.39
N ALA A 94 8.38 2.14 10.71
CA ALA A 94 9.46 1.37 11.34
C ALA A 94 9.33 -0.14 11.13
N GLN A 95 8.08 -0.62 11.05
CA GLN A 95 7.71 -2.02 10.92
C GLN A 95 7.58 -2.49 9.47
N ILE A 96 7.82 -1.63 8.49
CA ILE A 96 7.78 -1.99 7.07
C ILE A 96 9.19 -1.95 6.51
N LYS A 97 9.54 -3.01 5.77
CA LYS A 97 10.77 -3.07 4.97
C LYS A 97 10.40 -3.43 3.54
N PHE A 98 11.19 -2.95 2.59
CA PHE A 98 10.98 -3.29 1.20
C PHE A 98 12.29 -3.44 0.45
N LEU A 99 12.24 -4.25 -0.61
CA LEU A 99 13.29 -4.40 -1.61
C LEU A 99 12.71 -3.99 -2.96
N ALA A 100 13.24 -2.93 -3.54
CA ALA A 100 12.93 -2.52 -4.90
C ALA A 100 14.02 -2.99 -5.85
N TYR A 101 13.64 -3.59 -6.97
CA TYR A 101 14.55 -3.99 -8.04
C TYR A 101 14.05 -3.44 -9.37
N ASN A 102 14.97 -2.91 -10.19
CA ASN A 102 14.64 -2.35 -11.50
C ASN A 102 15.91 -2.33 -12.36
N ASN A 103 15.82 -2.74 -13.62
CA ASN A 103 16.93 -2.63 -14.58
C ASN A 103 17.12 -1.21 -15.14
N VAL A 104 16.17 -0.31 -14.90
CA VAL A 104 16.26 1.12 -15.15
C VAL A 104 15.88 1.86 -13.86
N PRO A 105 16.71 1.75 -12.80
CA PRO A 105 16.41 2.36 -11.51
C PRO A 105 16.53 3.90 -11.58
N PRO A 106 15.78 4.64 -10.75
CA PRO A 106 15.87 6.09 -10.72
C PRO A 106 17.26 6.53 -10.25
N ARG A 107 17.78 7.60 -10.87
CA ARG A 107 19.04 8.27 -10.47
C ARG A 107 20.30 7.40 -10.50
N MET A 108 20.24 6.20 -11.06
CA MET A 108 21.39 5.32 -11.27
C MET A 108 21.51 5.02 -12.78
N PRO A 109 22.16 5.90 -13.55
CA PRO A 109 22.40 5.66 -14.97
C PRO A 109 23.41 4.53 -15.18
N ASN A 110 23.39 3.88 -16.34
CA ASN A 110 24.36 2.88 -16.79
C ASN A 110 24.42 1.57 -15.98
N VAL A 111 23.33 1.18 -15.30
CA VAL A 111 23.24 -0.13 -14.64
C VAL A 111 23.29 -1.24 -15.70
N LYS A 112 24.24 -2.16 -15.56
CA LYS A 112 24.33 -3.37 -16.40
C LYS A 112 23.59 -4.51 -15.71
N THR A 113 22.52 -5.02 -16.32
CA THR A 113 21.75 -6.17 -15.81
C THR A 113 21.67 -7.29 -16.83
N LYS A 114 21.42 -8.52 -16.35
CA LYS A 114 21.07 -9.68 -17.19
C LYS A 114 19.55 -9.89 -17.32
N SER A 115 18.75 -9.06 -16.64
CA SER A 115 17.29 -9.18 -16.55
C SER A 115 16.62 -7.83 -16.77
N ASN A 116 15.46 -7.85 -17.42
CA ASN A 116 14.59 -6.68 -17.62
C ASN A 116 13.50 -6.53 -16.54
N SER A 117 13.51 -7.41 -15.54
CA SER A 117 12.50 -7.47 -14.48
C SER A 117 12.56 -6.25 -13.56
N LYS A 118 11.39 -5.86 -13.04
CA LYS A 118 11.22 -4.76 -12.10
C LYS A 118 10.12 -5.11 -11.10
N GLY A 119 10.26 -4.63 -9.87
CA GLY A 119 9.28 -4.89 -8.84
C GLY A 119 9.67 -4.36 -7.47
N VAL A 120 8.75 -4.55 -6.53
CA VAL A 120 8.89 -4.18 -5.12
C VAL A 120 8.36 -5.32 -4.27
N ILE A 121 9.19 -5.82 -3.36
CA ILE A 121 8.79 -6.76 -2.31
C ILE A 121 8.63 -5.96 -1.04
N ILE A 122 7.52 -6.11 -0.34
CA ILE A 122 7.19 -5.36 0.87
C ILE A 122 6.85 -6.37 1.96
N VAL A 123 7.44 -6.21 3.13
CA VAL A 123 7.24 -7.10 4.28
C VAL A 123 7.00 -6.29 5.55
N GLN A 124 6.06 -6.77 6.36
CA GLN A 124 5.85 -6.28 7.71
C GLN A 124 6.70 -7.09 8.69
N THR A 125 7.46 -6.40 9.54
CA THR A 125 8.41 -7.00 10.48
C THR A 125 7.90 -7.03 11.91
N THR A 126 6.62 -6.73 12.13
CA THR A 126 5.99 -6.88 13.44
C THR A 126 5.96 -8.36 13.84
N PRO A 127 6.49 -8.74 15.02
CA PRO A 127 6.46 -10.14 15.47
C PRO A 127 5.04 -10.71 15.46
N GLY A 128 4.88 -11.92 14.93
CA GLY A 128 3.58 -12.61 14.85
C GLY A 128 2.60 -12.05 13.81
N THR A 129 3.03 -11.12 12.95
CA THR A 129 2.19 -10.63 11.84
C THR A 129 2.61 -11.28 10.52
N ASP A 130 1.66 -11.92 9.84
CA ASP A 130 1.85 -12.44 8.49
C ASP A 130 1.28 -11.47 7.46
N ALA A 131 2.15 -10.59 6.96
CA ALA A 131 1.78 -9.64 5.94
C ALA A 131 2.96 -9.30 5.03
N ALA A 132 2.80 -9.59 3.75
CA ALA A 132 3.73 -9.23 2.69
C ALA A 132 2.99 -9.03 1.37
N SER A 133 3.62 -8.32 0.43
CA SER A 133 3.23 -8.37 -0.97
C SER A 133 4.43 -8.28 -1.89
N TRP A 134 4.17 -8.65 -3.13
CA TRP A 134 5.12 -8.50 -4.22
C TRP A 134 4.42 -7.88 -5.42
N ILE A 135 4.96 -6.76 -5.87
CA ILE A 135 4.50 -6.04 -7.06
C ILE A 135 5.52 -6.30 -8.16
N VAL A 136 5.06 -6.81 -9.30
CA VAL A 136 5.84 -6.89 -10.54
C VAL A 136 5.30 -5.83 -11.51
N HIS A 137 6.19 -5.05 -12.12
CA HIS A 137 5.77 -3.98 -13.02
C HIS A 137 6.73 -3.79 -14.22
N THR A 138 6.29 -2.98 -15.17
CA THR A 138 7.08 -2.60 -16.36
C THR A 138 7.54 -1.13 -16.34
N VAL A 139 7.20 -0.38 -15.28
CA VAL A 139 7.50 1.06 -15.15
C VAL A 139 9.00 1.33 -14.94
N PRO A 140 9.71 2.03 -15.85
CA PRO A 140 11.09 2.48 -15.64
C PRO A 140 11.15 3.65 -14.64
N GLY A 141 12.27 3.81 -13.94
CA GLY A 141 12.47 4.90 -12.99
C GLY A 141 11.60 4.83 -11.72
N PHE A 142 10.99 3.68 -11.45
CA PHE A 142 10.07 3.44 -10.33
C PHE A 142 10.56 2.23 -9.47
N PRO A 143 10.30 2.22 -8.15
CA PRO A 143 9.84 3.34 -7.33
C PRO A 143 10.89 4.43 -7.26
N ALA A 144 10.46 5.71 -7.21
CA ALA A 144 11.39 6.83 -7.04
C ALA A 144 12.15 6.66 -5.72
N ALA A 145 13.48 6.53 -5.79
CA ALA A 145 14.31 6.31 -4.62
C ALA A 145 14.25 7.54 -3.69
N LYS A 146 13.87 7.32 -2.42
CA LYS A 146 13.94 8.36 -1.37
C LYS A 146 15.38 8.73 -1.02
N THR A 147 16.32 7.79 -1.13
CA THR A 147 17.76 7.99 -0.91
C THR A 147 18.56 7.05 -1.81
N GLY A 148 19.82 7.41 -2.09
CA GLY A 148 20.75 6.59 -2.86
C GLY A 148 21.13 5.34 -2.07
N TYR A 149 20.98 4.18 -2.70
CA TYR A 149 21.43 2.91 -2.13
C TYR A 149 22.96 2.89 -2.06
N SER A 150 23.51 2.78 -0.86
CA SER A 150 24.89 2.36 -0.65
C SER A 150 24.88 1.10 0.21
N TRP A 151 25.13 -0.03 -0.43
CA TRP A 151 25.60 -1.25 0.22
C TRP A 151 27.09 -1.39 -0.08
N PRO A 152 27.91 -2.01 0.79
CA PRO A 152 29.25 -2.43 0.40
C PRO A 152 29.23 -3.32 -0.85
#